data_AF-A0A803MT66-F1
#
_entry.id   AF-A0A803MT66-F1
#
_cell.length_a   1.000
_cell.length_b   1.000
_cell.length_c   1.000
_cell.angle_alpha   90.00
_cell.angle_beta   90.00
_cell.angle_gamma   90.00
#
_symmetry.space_group_name_H-M   'P 1'
#
loop_
_entity.id
_entity.type
_entity.pdbx_description
1 polymer ?
#
loop_
_entity_poly.entity_id
_entity_poly.type
_entity_poly.pdbx_seq_one_letter_code
_entity_poly.pdbx_strand_id
1 'polypeptide(L)'
;VKCGNYGEVTEKESYVMLGEVVPIPKSRDQANLVQKCKFCGREGTITMLPKSGCYLTVDYSFGGDKEEQQKLSYDKEQQEKLSDDKEAGEGE
;
A
#
# COMPACT_ATOMS: atom_id res chain seq x y z
N VAL A 1 -3.90 -3.72 15.99
CA VAL A 1 -4.71 -2.58 15.49
C VAL A 1 -5.16 -1.71 16.65
N LYS A 2 -5.18 -0.38 16.52
CA LYS A 2 -5.64 0.54 17.58
C LYS A 2 -6.90 1.28 17.16
N CYS A 3 -7.92 1.30 18.02
CA CYS A 3 -9.13 2.08 17.83
C CYS A 3 -8.83 3.58 18.03
N GLY A 4 -9.15 4.42 17.04
CA GLY A 4 -8.97 5.87 17.13
C GLY A 4 -9.88 6.57 18.15
N ASN A 5 -11.00 5.94 18.54
CA ASN A 5 -11.98 6.55 19.45
C ASN A 5 -11.72 6.24 20.94
N TYR A 6 -11.55 4.96 21.28
CA TYR A 6 -11.38 4.51 22.67
C TYR A 6 -9.94 4.09 23.00
N GLY A 7 -9.04 4.05 22.01
CA GLY A 7 -7.65 3.66 22.20
C GLY A 7 -7.42 2.16 22.37
N GLU A 8 -8.46 1.32 22.31
CA GLU A 8 -8.35 -0.14 22.38
C GLU A 8 -7.31 -0.66 21.39
N VAL A 9 -6.39 -1.51 21.86
CA VAL A 9 -5.44 -2.23 21.02
C VAL A 9 -5.86 -3.70 20.96
N THR A 10 -5.96 -4.25 19.75
CA THR A 10 -6.22 -5.68 19.56
C THR A 10 -5.09 -6.51 20.17
N GLU A 11 -5.43 -7.46 21.06
CA GLU A 11 -4.47 -8.33 21.76
C GLU A 11 -3.72 -9.28 20.83
N LYS A 12 -4.41 -9.80 19.81
CA LYS A 12 -3.83 -10.71 18.81
C LYS A 12 -3.41 -9.95 17.58
N GLU A 13 -2.36 -10.45 16.94
CA GLU A 13 -1.94 -9.98 15.63
C GLU A 13 -3.08 -10.11 14.62
N SER A 14 -3.15 -9.15 13.72
CA SER A 14 -4.09 -9.14 12.60
C SER A 14 -3.25 -9.01 11.34
N TYR A 15 -3.40 -9.96 10.44
CA TYR A 15 -2.75 -9.94 9.15
C TYR A 15 -3.71 -9.34 8.13
N VAL A 16 -3.17 -8.58 7.19
CA VAL A 16 -3.92 -7.96 6.09
C VAL A 16 -3.09 -8.12 4.83
N MET A 17 -3.73 -8.57 3.75
CA MET A 17 -3.10 -8.74 2.44
C MET A 17 -3.72 -7.82 1.40
N LEU A 18 -2.91 -7.41 0.41
CA LEU A 18 -3.38 -6.52 -0.66
C LEU A 18 -4.52 -7.13 -1.49
N GLY A 19 -4.53 -8.45 -1.65
CA GLY A 19 -5.58 -9.18 -2.37
C GLY A 19 -6.85 -9.44 -1.55
N GLU A 20 -6.85 -9.17 -0.24
CA GLU A 20 -8.05 -9.30 0.58
C GLU A 20 -8.98 -8.13 0.32
N VAL A 21 -10.24 -8.43 0.03
CA VAL A 21 -11.28 -7.43 -0.20
C VAL A 21 -12.53 -7.86 0.54
N VAL A 22 -12.96 -7.02 1.49
CA VAL A 22 -14.14 -7.24 2.32
C VAL A 22 -15.10 -6.05 2.20
N PRO A 23 -16.42 -6.28 2.14
CA PRO A 23 -17.40 -5.21 2.08
C PRO A 23 -17.47 -4.43 3.40
N ILE A 24 -17.60 -3.10 3.32
CA ILE A 24 -17.81 -2.27 4.49
C ILE A 24 -19.31 -2.26 4.82
N PRO A 25 -19.73 -2.61 6.05
CA PRO A 25 -21.13 -2.60 6.42
C PRO A 25 -21.75 -1.22 6.21
N LYS A 26 -22.96 -1.20 5.61
CA LYS A 26 -23.72 0.02 5.31
C LYS A 26 -23.04 0.99 4.32
N SER A 27 -21.97 0.58 3.65
CA SER A 27 -21.36 1.31 2.54
C SER A 27 -21.42 0.49 1.24
N ARG A 28 -21.19 1.16 0.11
CA ARG A 28 -20.92 0.51 -1.19
C ARG A 28 -19.43 0.21 -1.39
N ASP A 29 -18.58 0.73 -0.51
CA ASP A 29 -17.13 0.61 -0.59
C ASP A 29 -16.61 -0.71 0.01
N GLN A 30 -15.34 -0.98 -0.27
CA GLN A 30 -14.62 -2.15 0.20
C GLN A 30 -13.33 -1.73 0.92
N ALA A 31 -12.84 -2.61 1.79
CA ALA A 31 -11.57 -2.45 2.52
C ALA A 31 -10.83 -3.79 2.56
N ASN A 32 -9.59 -3.81 3.05
CA ASN A 32 -8.84 -5.04 3.25
C ASN A 32 -9.14 -5.67 4.63
N LEU A 33 -9.51 -4.85 5.61
CA LEU A 33 -9.97 -5.30 6.92
C LEU A 33 -11.12 -4.41 7.42
N VAL A 34 -12.18 -5.03 7.95
CA VAL A 34 -13.23 -4.36 8.72
C VAL A 34 -13.26 -5.02 10.10
N GLN A 35 -13.13 -4.23 11.15
CA GLN A 35 -13.08 -4.74 12.52
C GLN A 35 -13.92 -3.88 13.47
N LYS A 36 -14.78 -4.54 14.26
CA LYS A 36 -15.54 -3.89 15.32
C LYS A 36 -14.70 -3.75 16.59
N CYS A 37 -14.64 -2.54 17.14
CA CYS A 37 -14.05 -2.27 18.46
C CYS A 37 -14.88 -2.95 19.55
N LYS A 38 -14.23 -3.68 20.46
CA LYS A 38 -14.90 -4.42 21.54
C LYS A 38 -15.46 -3.47 22.60
N PHE A 39 -14.80 -2.32 22.82
CA PHE A 39 -15.24 -1.36 23.84
C PHE A 39 -16.30 -0.37 23.36
N CYS A 40 -16.12 0.25 22.18
CA CYS A 40 -17.05 1.29 21.70
C CYS A 40 -18.04 0.82 20.63
N GLY A 41 -17.93 -0.43 20.18
CA GLY A 41 -18.84 -1.03 19.21
C GLY A 41 -18.79 -0.44 17.80
N ARG A 42 -17.94 0.56 17.53
CA ARG A 42 -17.75 1.12 16.19
C ARG A 42 -16.97 0.18 15.29
N GLU A 43 -17.31 0.18 14.02
CA GLU A 43 -16.54 -0.50 12.97
C GLU A 43 -15.43 0.45 12.48
N GLY A 44 -14.19 -0.05 12.50
CA GLY A 44 -13.04 0.60 11.87
C GLY A 44 -12.59 -0.21 10.67
N THR A 45 -11.93 0.45 9.73
CA THR A 45 -11.43 -0.16 8.49
C THR A 45 -9.94 0.09 8.30
N ILE A 46 -9.27 -0.84 7.62
CA ILE A 46 -7.91 -0.67 7.10
C ILE A 46 -7.96 -0.95 5.60
N THR A 47 -7.48 0.00 4.81
CA THR A 47 -7.34 -0.12 3.37
C THR A 47 -5.87 0.02 3.00
N MET A 48 -5.34 -1.00 2.35
CA MET A 48 -4.01 -0.95 1.75
C MET A 48 -4.11 -0.17 0.45
N LEU A 49 -3.24 0.82 0.27
CA LEU A 49 -3.16 1.58 -0.98
C LEU A 49 -2.12 0.91 -1.89
N PRO A 50 -2.53 0.32 -3.04
CA PRO A 50 -1.58 -0.24 -3.97
C PRO A 50 -0.56 0.81 -4.42
N LYS A 51 0.70 0.41 -4.60
CA LYS A 51 1.80 1.29 -5.00
C LYS A 51 2.10 2.42 -4.01
N SER A 52 1.51 2.40 -2.82
CA SER A 52 1.95 3.24 -1.71
C SER A 52 3.11 2.54 -0.98
N GLY A 53 4.23 3.24 -0.87
CA GLY A 53 5.47 2.68 -0.35
C GLY A 53 6.55 2.56 -1.42
N CYS A 54 7.77 2.34 -0.95
CA CYS A 54 8.97 2.27 -1.75
C CYS A 54 9.69 0.96 -1.44
N TYR A 55 10.33 0.37 -2.45
CA TYR A 55 11.20 -0.77 -2.21
C TYR A 55 12.33 -0.34 -1.26
N LEU A 56 12.57 -1.15 -0.23
CA LEU A 56 13.70 -0.94 0.65
C LEU A 56 14.97 -1.30 -0.13
N THR A 57 15.65 -0.30 -0.66
CA THR A 57 16.97 -0.47 -1.28
C THR A 57 18.06 -0.28 -0.22
N VAL A 58 19.28 -0.73 -0.54
CA VAL A 58 20.45 -0.48 0.31
C VAL A 58 20.60 1.02 0.59
N ASP A 59 20.34 1.87 -0.41
CA ASP A 59 20.41 3.33 -0.29
C ASP A 59 19.36 3.91 0.68
N TYR A 60 18.17 3.31 0.77
CA TYR A 60 17.13 3.68 1.76
C TYR A 60 17.59 3.45 3.21
N SER A 61 18.47 2.47 3.44
CA SER A 61 18.91 2.08 4.79
C SER A 61 19.87 3.10 5.42
N PHE A 62 20.44 3.99 4.61
CA PHE A 62 21.36 5.05 5.06
C PHE A 62 20.67 6.40 5.30
N GLY A 63 19.33 6.45 5.28
CA GLY A 63 18.57 7.64 5.65
C GLY A 63 18.35 8.64 4.51
N GLY A 64 18.36 8.21 3.25
CA GLY A 64 17.99 9.05 2.11
C GLY A 64 16.53 9.52 2.16
N ASP A 65 16.28 10.74 1.70
CA ASP A 65 14.96 11.36 1.70
C ASP A 65 13.99 10.64 0.76
N LYS A 66 12.80 10.31 1.28
CA LYS A 66 11.79 9.48 0.60
C LYS A 66 11.34 10.03 -0.76
N GLU A 67 11.39 11.35 -0.94
CA GLU A 67 10.91 12.06 -2.13
C GLU A 67 11.88 11.96 -3.32
N GLU A 68 13.19 11.93 -3.05
CA GLU A 68 14.23 11.80 -4.08
C GLU A 68 14.23 10.40 -4.70
N GLN A 69 13.99 9.37 -3.89
CA GLN A 69 13.88 8.00 -4.39
C GLN A 69 12.58 7.71 -5.13
N GLN A 70 11.47 8.36 -4.78
CA GLN A 70 10.25 8.23 -5.59
C GLN A 70 10.49 8.77 -7.01
N LYS A 71 11.20 9.91 -7.14
CA LYS A 71 11.65 10.41 -8.45
C LYS A 71 12.54 9.40 -9.17
N LEU A 72 13.57 8.87 -8.52
CA LEU A 72 14.47 7.88 -9.13
C LEU A 72 13.75 6.60 -9.60
N SER A 73 12.78 6.10 -8.82
CA SER A 73 11.97 4.94 -9.23
C SER A 73 11.09 5.23 -10.44
N TYR A 74 10.51 6.44 -10.51
CA TYR A 74 9.70 6.87 -11.65
C TYR A 74 10.58 7.06 -12.90
N ASP A 75 11.74 7.70 -12.74
CA ASP A 75 12.68 7.95 -13.83
C ASP A 75 13.25 6.63 -14.40
N LYS A 76 13.54 5.63 -13.54
CA LYS A 76 13.96 4.30 -13.97
C LYS A 76 12.86 3.54 -14.71
N GLU A 77 11.62 3.57 -14.21
CA GLU A 77 10.48 2.92 -14.88
C GLU A 77 10.23 3.53 -16.27
N GLN A 78 10.41 4.84 -16.43
CA GLN A 78 10.32 5.53 -17.72
C GLN A 78 11.45 5.10 -18.67
N GLN A 79 12.67 4.95 -18.16
CA GLN A 79 13.82 4.53 -18.96
C GLN A 79 13.69 3.09 -19.46
N GLU A 80 13.13 2.18 -18.66
CA GLU A 80 12.82 0.80 -19.09
C GLU A 80 11.72 0.77 -20.16
N LYS A 81 10.66 1.59 -20.04
CA LYS A 81 9.62 1.68 -21.09
C LYS A 81 10.14 2.24 -22.41
N LEU A 82 11.08 3.19 -22.36
CA LEU A 82 11.72 3.76 -23.54
C LEU A 82 12.66 2.78 -24.27
N SER A 83 13.16 1.75 -23.58
CA SER A 83 13.95 0.69 -24.22
C SER A 83 13.11 -0.37 -24.94
N ASP A 84 11.87 -0.61 -24.49
CA ASP A 84 11.00 -1.64 -25.08
C ASP A 84 10.40 -1.21 -26.44
N ASP A 85 10.22 0.09 -26.69
CA ASP A 85 9.72 0.60 -27.98
C ASP A 85 10.77 0.52 -29.11
N LYS A 86 12.05 0.32 -28.79
CA LYS A 86 13.12 0.23 -29.80
C LYS A 86 13.24 -1.18 -30.42
N GLU A 87 12.70 -2.21 -29.78
CA GLU A 87 12.81 -3.60 -30.25
C GLU A 87 11.67 -4.02 -31.22
N ALA A 88 10.67 -3.15 -31.46
CA ALA A 88 9.57 -3.41 -32.39
C ALA A 88 9.81 -2.92 -33.84
N GLY A 89 10.99 -2.35 -34.14
CA GLY A 89 11.24 -1.57 -35.36
C GLY A 89 12.31 -2.09 -36.32
N GLU A 90 12.91 -3.26 -36.10
CA GLU A 90 13.93 -3.83 -36.99
C GLU A 90 13.56 -5.26 -37.40
N GLY A 91 12.59 -5.38 -38.30
CA GLY A 91 12.31 -6.59 -39.06
C GLY A 91 12.25 -6.23 -40.54
N GLU A 92 13.37 -6.43 -41.24
CA GLU A 92 13.45 -6.47 -42.71
C GLU A 92 12.63 -7.62 -43.30
#